data_AF-A0A9N9CN52-F1
#
_entry.id   AF-A0A9N9CN52-F1
#
_cell.length_a   1.000
_cell.length_b   1.000
_cell.length_c   1.000
_cell.angle_alpha   90.00
_cell.angle_beta   90.00
_cell.angle_gamma   90.00
#
_symmetry.space_group_name_H-M   'P 1'
#
loop_
_entity.id
_entity.type
_entity.pdbx_description
1 polymer ?
#
loop_
_entity_poly.entity_id
_entity_poly.type
_entity_poly.pdbx_seq_one_letter_code
_entity_poly.pdbx_strand_id
1 'polypeptide(L)'
;GYEDYAAIQANYPISEQYGLFYFEVDIIDRGENGKIGIGFCTQTASLNKLPSWEDSSWGYHGDDGKRFFENNGKSYEPKFMTGDTIGCYLNFRNNTVFYTRKGVNLGIAFRDLKNALYSCVGIVSPGGSVRANFGYRKFRYTGKFEQILADLIKLLEIETYNTFALRYRGEIYFMMERYDVSIADLKKLLETNANDS
;
A
#
# COMPACT_ATOMS: atom_id res chain seq x y z
N GLY A 1 -25.68 7.09 20.14
CA GLY A 1 -25.25 5.69 20.29
C GLY A 1 -23.76 5.66 20.11
N TYR A 2 -23.04 4.89 20.93
CA TYR A 2 -21.61 4.67 20.72
C TYR A 2 -21.45 3.93 19.38
N GLU A 3 -20.82 4.57 18.39
CA GLU A 3 -20.37 3.85 17.18
C GLU A 3 -19.12 3.06 17.62
N ASP A 4 -19.19 1.74 17.53
CA ASP A 4 -18.03 0.87 17.81
C ASP A 4 -17.06 0.97 16.62
N TYR A 5 -15.97 1.71 16.80
CA TYR A 5 -14.92 1.86 15.81
C TYR A 5 -13.84 0.81 16.01
N ALA A 6 -13.55 0.02 14.97
CA ALA A 6 -12.41 -0.88 14.96
C ALA A 6 -11.43 -0.45 13.86
N ALA A 7 -10.24 0.02 14.25
CA ALA A 7 -9.12 0.20 13.34
C ALA A 7 -8.00 -0.80 13.68
N ILE A 8 -7.40 -1.38 12.64
CA ILE A 8 -6.27 -2.30 12.77
C ILE A 8 -5.10 -1.69 12.00
N GLN A 9 -3.94 -1.61 12.67
CA GLN A 9 -2.67 -1.14 12.14
C GLN A 9 -1.72 -2.33 11.93
N ALA A 10 -0.87 -2.28 10.91
CA ALA A 10 0.23 -3.23 10.76
C ALA A 10 1.16 -3.19 11.99
N ASN A 11 1.82 -4.30 12.30
CA ASN A 11 2.70 -4.42 13.47
C ASN A 11 4.06 -3.68 13.31
N TYR A 12 4.40 -3.20 12.11
CA TYR A 12 5.63 -2.46 11.83
C TYR A 12 5.37 -1.26 10.90
N PRO A 13 6.14 -0.16 11.05
CA PRO A 13 6.08 0.96 10.12
C PRO A 13 6.63 0.54 8.76
N ILE A 14 6.10 1.16 7.72
CA ILE A 14 6.62 1.07 6.37
C ILE A 14 7.97 1.77 6.36
N SER A 15 9.05 1.03 6.12
CA SER A 15 10.37 1.64 6.07
C SER A 15 10.54 2.43 4.78
N GLU A 16 10.93 3.70 4.92
CA GLU A 16 11.17 4.62 3.80
C GLU A 16 12.33 4.13 2.91
N GLN A 17 13.22 3.30 3.44
CA GLN A 17 14.33 2.69 2.70
C GLN A 17 13.86 1.84 1.52
N TYR A 18 12.62 1.33 1.57
CA TYR A 18 12.00 0.55 0.50
C TYR A 18 11.38 1.43 -0.57
N GLY A 19 11.39 2.77 -0.45
CA GLY A 19 11.12 3.78 -1.50
C GLY A 19 9.73 3.77 -2.13
N LEU A 20 9.10 2.60 -2.22
CA LEU A 20 7.81 2.26 -2.73
C LEU A 20 7.22 1.19 -1.80
N PHE A 21 5.94 1.29 -1.54
CA PHE A 21 5.22 0.29 -0.76
C PHE A 21 3.84 0.07 -1.36
N TYR A 22 3.42 -1.19 -1.43
CA TYR A 22 2.12 -1.56 -1.97
C TYR A 22 1.51 -2.71 -1.18
N PHE A 23 0.23 -2.59 -0.85
CA PHE A 23 -0.57 -3.68 -0.31
C PHE A 23 -1.98 -3.65 -0.90
N GLU A 24 -2.66 -4.78 -0.89
CA GLU A 24 -4.04 -4.91 -1.33
C GLU A 24 -4.95 -5.34 -0.17
N VAL A 25 -6.20 -4.93 -0.24
CA VAL A 25 -7.26 -5.31 0.69
C VAL A 25 -8.44 -5.84 -0.12
N ASP A 26 -8.74 -7.12 0.03
CA ASP A 26 -9.94 -7.73 -0.51
C ASP A 26 -11.13 -7.38 0.40
N ILE A 27 -12.19 -6.81 -0.17
CA ILE A 27 -13.46 -6.58 0.52
C ILE A 27 -14.26 -7.88 0.49
N ILE A 28 -14.18 -8.66 1.56
CA ILE A 28 -14.85 -9.97 1.65
C ILE A 28 -16.35 -9.77 1.85
N ASP A 29 -16.73 -8.85 2.73
CA ASP A 29 -18.09 -8.37 2.89
C ASP A 29 -18.06 -6.89 3.31
N ARG A 30 -18.81 -6.01 2.62
CA ARG A 30 -18.92 -4.61 3.02
C ARG A 30 -19.76 -4.42 4.29
N GLY A 31 -20.54 -5.42 4.70
CA GLY A 31 -21.49 -5.30 5.80
C GLY A 31 -22.67 -4.39 5.46
N GLU A 32 -23.45 -4.03 6.48
CA GLU A 32 -24.73 -3.32 6.29
C GLU A 32 -24.62 -1.95 5.61
N ASN A 33 -23.60 -1.16 5.94
CA ASN A 33 -23.46 0.22 5.46
C ASN A 33 -22.17 0.46 4.65
N GLY A 34 -21.20 -0.46 4.66
CA GLY A 34 -19.96 -0.35 3.90
C GLY A 34 -19.00 0.73 4.38
N LYS A 35 -19.17 1.24 5.62
CA LYS A 35 -18.20 2.12 6.29
C LYS A 35 -16.92 1.34 6.59
N ILE A 36 -16.06 1.26 5.57
CA ILE A 36 -14.73 0.67 5.60
C ILE A 36 -13.77 1.74 5.08
N GLY A 37 -12.71 2.04 5.83
CA GLY A 37 -11.66 2.97 5.45
C GLY A 37 -10.32 2.25 5.28
N ILE A 38 -9.60 2.52 4.20
CA ILE A 38 -8.30 1.88 3.91
C ILE A 38 -7.26 2.97 3.64
N GLY A 39 -6.07 2.85 4.22
CA GLY A 39 -4.95 3.72 3.88
C GLY A 39 -3.80 3.63 4.86
N PHE A 40 -3.33 4.79 5.33
CA PHE A 40 -2.13 4.91 6.14
C PHE A 40 -2.39 5.73 7.40
N CYS A 41 -1.72 5.38 8.49
CA CYS A 41 -1.77 6.12 9.75
C CYS A 41 -0.42 6.16 10.45
N THR A 42 -0.19 7.14 11.32
CA THR A 42 1.04 7.22 12.13
C THR A 42 0.95 6.34 13.39
N GLN A 43 2.06 6.15 14.09
CA GLN A 43 2.11 5.38 15.35
C GLN A 43 1.17 5.93 16.44
N THR A 44 0.94 7.25 16.46
CA THR A 44 0.13 7.92 17.49
C THR A 44 -1.37 7.91 17.18
N ALA A 45 -1.79 7.38 16.03
CA ALA A 45 -3.19 7.32 15.67
C ALA A 45 -3.96 6.40 16.63
N SER A 46 -5.02 6.93 17.26
CA SER A 46 -5.87 6.13 18.15
C SER A 46 -6.57 5.00 17.38
N LEU A 47 -6.46 3.77 17.87
CA LEU A 47 -7.14 2.60 17.29
C LEU A 47 -8.66 2.54 17.60
N ASN A 48 -9.14 3.45 18.45
CA ASN A 48 -10.55 3.54 18.88
C ASN A 48 -11.40 4.45 17.97
N LYS A 49 -10.91 4.81 16.77
CA LYS A 49 -11.60 5.64 15.77
C LYS A 49 -11.22 5.18 14.37
N LEU A 50 -12.05 5.47 13.36
CA LEU A 50 -11.72 5.19 11.96
C LEU A 50 -10.42 5.89 11.54
N PRO A 51 -9.58 5.28 10.66
CA PRO A 51 -8.45 5.96 10.01
C PRO A 51 -8.99 7.12 9.17
N SER A 52 -8.91 8.35 9.69
CA SER A 52 -9.19 9.67 9.07
C SER A 52 -9.64 10.75 10.07
N TRP A 53 -9.92 10.41 11.33
CA TRP A 53 -10.56 11.32 12.31
C TRP A 53 -9.59 12.05 13.28
N GLU A 54 -8.29 11.84 13.12
CA GLU A 54 -7.21 12.58 13.79
C GLU A 54 -6.15 13.01 12.75
N ASP A 55 -5.36 14.04 13.08
CA ASP A 55 -4.38 14.77 12.24
C ASP A 55 -3.21 13.92 11.69
N SER A 56 -3.39 12.61 11.58
CA SER A 56 -2.34 11.61 11.39
C SER A 56 -2.80 10.37 10.63
N SER A 57 -3.89 10.47 9.86
CA SER A 57 -4.39 9.35 9.06
C SER A 57 -4.97 9.79 7.71
N TRP A 58 -4.69 8.98 6.69
CA TRP A 58 -5.09 9.18 5.31
C TRP A 58 -5.88 7.95 4.87
N GLY A 59 -7.14 8.14 4.47
CA GLY A 59 -8.04 7.02 4.19
C GLY A 59 -8.91 7.22 2.96
N TYR A 60 -9.19 6.13 2.25
CA TYR A 60 -10.20 6.05 1.20
C TYR A 60 -11.36 5.19 1.69
N HIS A 61 -12.58 5.74 1.62
CA HIS A 61 -13.77 5.17 2.27
C HIS A 61 -14.73 4.52 1.25
N GLY A 62 -15.28 3.37 1.63
CA GLY A 62 -16.05 2.51 0.72
C GLY A 62 -17.52 2.88 0.56
N ASP A 63 -18.11 3.54 1.56
CA ASP A 63 -19.51 3.93 1.59
C ASP A 63 -19.79 5.16 0.73
N ASP A 64 -18.84 6.10 0.65
CA ASP A 64 -19.01 7.36 -0.07
C ASP A 64 -17.97 7.60 -1.19
N GLY A 65 -16.93 6.78 -1.30
CA GLY A 65 -15.91 6.90 -2.35
C GLY A 65 -15.00 8.11 -2.15
N LYS A 66 -14.97 8.73 -0.96
CA LYS A 66 -14.13 9.88 -0.69
C LYS A 66 -12.78 9.49 -0.10
N ARG A 67 -11.82 10.37 -0.31
CA ARG A 67 -10.56 10.40 0.42
C ARG A 67 -10.66 11.37 1.59
N PHE A 68 -10.13 10.96 2.74
CA PHE A 68 -10.15 11.73 3.97
C PHE A 68 -8.74 11.92 4.52
N PHE A 69 -8.50 13.14 4.99
CA PHE A 69 -7.35 13.56 5.79
C PHE A 69 -7.83 14.70 6.70
N GLU A 70 -7.48 14.68 8.00
CA GLU A 70 -7.89 15.72 8.96
C GLU A 70 -9.42 16.01 8.94
N ASN A 71 -10.27 14.96 8.95
CA ASN A 71 -11.73 15.08 8.82
C ASN A 71 -12.25 15.75 7.53
N ASN A 72 -11.38 16.03 6.55
CA ASN A 72 -11.74 16.65 5.29
C ASN A 72 -11.98 15.60 4.20
N GLY A 73 -13.24 15.24 3.99
CA GLY A 73 -13.66 14.33 2.94
C GLY A 73 -13.76 15.02 1.58
N LYS A 74 -12.96 14.58 0.61
CA LYS A 74 -13.02 15.03 -0.78
C LYS A 74 -13.38 13.88 -1.71
N SER A 75 -14.19 14.17 -2.73
CA SER A 75 -14.48 13.19 -3.79
C SER A 75 -13.17 12.66 -4.39
N TYR A 76 -13.13 11.35 -4.57
CA TYR A 76 -12.01 10.62 -5.15
C TYR A 76 -12.54 9.60 -6.16
N GLU A 77 -13.63 8.92 -5.80
CA GLU A 77 -14.40 7.99 -6.62
C GLU A 77 -13.60 6.77 -7.12
N PRO A 78 -14.29 5.66 -7.43
CA PRO A 78 -15.70 5.36 -7.12
C PRO A 78 -15.91 4.96 -5.64
N LYS A 79 -17.12 4.56 -5.25
CA LYS A 79 -17.32 3.70 -4.06
C LYS A 79 -16.75 2.30 -4.31
N PHE A 80 -16.46 1.55 -3.25
CA PHE A 80 -16.09 0.13 -3.35
C PHE A 80 -17.07 -0.78 -2.62
N MET A 81 -17.12 -2.05 -3.04
CA MET A 81 -18.16 -3.02 -2.67
C MET A 81 -17.56 -4.40 -2.36
N THR A 82 -18.38 -5.28 -1.80
CA THR A 82 -18.07 -6.71 -1.67
C THR A 82 -17.53 -7.29 -2.99
N GLY A 83 -16.42 -8.02 -2.91
CA GLY A 83 -15.71 -8.60 -4.05
C GLY A 83 -14.73 -7.66 -4.76
N ASP A 84 -14.65 -6.39 -4.37
CA ASP A 84 -13.58 -5.50 -4.85
C ASP A 84 -12.25 -5.80 -4.13
N THR A 85 -11.14 -5.55 -4.84
CA THR A 85 -9.82 -5.47 -4.22
C THR A 85 -9.35 -4.03 -4.32
N ILE A 86 -8.98 -3.45 -3.18
CA ILE A 86 -8.47 -2.08 -3.07
C ILE A 86 -6.98 -2.14 -2.79
N GLY A 87 -6.18 -1.65 -3.73
CA GLY A 87 -4.74 -1.52 -3.54
C GLY A 87 -4.36 -0.13 -3.06
N CYS A 88 -3.33 -0.06 -2.23
CA CYS A 88 -2.80 1.16 -1.66
C CYS A 88 -1.32 1.28 -2.02
N TYR A 89 -1.01 2.28 -2.84
CA TYR A 89 0.35 2.53 -3.28
C TYR A 89 0.89 3.77 -2.60
N LEU A 90 2.06 3.65 -1.99
CA LEU A 90 2.83 4.72 -1.39
C LEU A 90 4.19 4.82 -2.09
N ASN A 91 4.56 6.03 -2.52
CA ASN A 91 5.87 6.32 -3.07
C ASN A 91 6.57 7.36 -2.23
N PHE A 92 7.61 6.95 -1.52
CA PHE A 92 8.43 7.82 -0.67
C PHE A 92 9.28 8.80 -1.47
N ARG A 93 9.63 8.50 -2.74
CA ARG A 93 10.49 9.39 -3.55
C ARG A 93 9.86 10.74 -3.85
N ASN A 94 8.54 10.76 -4.08
CA ASN A 94 7.79 11.99 -4.33
C ASN A 94 6.63 12.18 -3.33
N ASN A 95 6.64 11.38 -2.27
CA ASN A 95 5.68 11.38 -1.19
C ASN A 95 4.21 11.40 -1.65
N THR A 96 3.85 10.49 -2.56
CA THR A 96 2.49 10.39 -3.09
C THR A 96 1.81 9.07 -2.77
N VAL A 97 0.50 9.12 -2.58
CA VAL A 97 -0.36 7.95 -2.45
C VAL A 97 -1.40 7.94 -3.56
N PHE A 98 -1.64 6.77 -4.14
CA PHE A 98 -2.84 6.50 -4.93
C PHE A 98 -3.45 5.15 -4.53
N TYR A 99 -4.71 4.98 -4.88
CA TYR A 99 -5.39 3.70 -4.73
C TYR A 99 -5.64 3.05 -6.08
N THR A 100 -5.88 1.76 -6.03
CA THR A 100 -6.35 0.98 -7.17
C THR A 100 -7.63 0.26 -6.79
N ARG A 101 -8.55 0.07 -7.74
CA ARG A 101 -9.73 -0.78 -7.58
C ARG A 101 -9.70 -1.86 -8.65
N LYS A 102 -9.69 -3.13 -8.23
CA LYS A 102 -9.55 -4.30 -9.13
C LYS A 102 -8.35 -4.17 -10.08
N GLY A 103 -7.24 -3.63 -9.59
CA GLY A 103 -6.03 -3.41 -10.39
C GLY A 103 -6.07 -2.18 -11.31
N VAL A 104 -7.13 -1.36 -11.29
CA VAL A 104 -7.19 -0.10 -12.04
C VAL A 104 -6.77 1.06 -11.15
N ASN A 105 -5.80 1.87 -11.58
CA ASN A 105 -5.32 3.05 -10.87
C ASN A 105 -6.37 4.18 -10.87
N LEU A 106 -6.67 4.73 -9.69
CA LEU A 106 -7.67 5.79 -9.48
C LEU A 106 -7.08 7.22 -9.44
N GLY A 107 -5.78 7.36 -9.68
CA GLY A 107 -5.07 8.64 -9.63
C GLY A 107 -4.63 9.03 -8.22
N ILE A 108 -3.88 10.13 -8.10
CA ILE A 108 -3.24 10.52 -6.83
C ILE A 108 -4.29 10.94 -5.81
N ALA A 109 -4.32 10.25 -4.68
CA ALA A 109 -5.18 10.53 -3.54
C ALA A 109 -4.52 11.48 -2.54
N PHE A 110 -3.23 11.34 -2.25
CA PHE A 110 -2.56 12.18 -1.25
C PHE A 110 -1.15 12.54 -1.70
N ARG A 111 -0.65 13.64 -1.13
CA ARG A 111 0.70 14.15 -1.31
C ARG A 111 1.25 14.56 0.05
N ASP A 112 2.57 14.56 0.17
CA ASP A 112 3.30 15.15 1.29
C ASP A 112 2.90 14.54 2.65
N LEU A 113 2.75 13.21 2.71
CA LEU A 113 2.48 12.49 3.95
C LEU A 113 3.64 12.69 4.93
N LYS A 114 3.34 12.79 6.22
CA LYS A 114 4.34 13.07 7.26
C LYS A 114 4.46 11.90 8.23
N ASN A 115 5.64 11.80 8.85
CA ASN A 115 6.00 10.84 9.89
C ASN A 115 6.09 9.39 9.39
N ALA A 116 6.52 8.49 10.29
CA ALA A 116 6.51 7.06 10.03
C ALA A 116 5.08 6.56 9.81
N LEU A 117 4.85 5.89 8.68
CA LEU A 117 3.54 5.45 8.23
C LEU A 117 3.36 3.95 8.45
N TYR A 118 2.15 3.56 8.81
CA TYR A 118 1.72 2.17 8.91
C TYR A 118 0.55 1.95 7.95
N SER A 119 0.37 0.72 7.47
CA SER A 119 -0.85 0.34 6.75
C SER A 119 -1.99 0.19 7.74
N CYS A 120 -3.15 0.77 7.45
CA CYS A 120 -4.28 0.81 8.38
C CYS A 120 -5.60 0.53 7.66
N VAL A 121 -6.45 -0.29 8.29
CA VAL A 121 -7.82 -0.57 7.84
C VAL A 121 -8.77 -0.33 9.01
N GLY A 122 -9.84 0.42 8.76
CA GLY A 122 -10.92 0.65 9.70
C GLY A 122 -12.22 0.05 9.21
N ILE A 123 -12.96 -0.61 10.10
CA ILE A 123 -14.28 -1.19 9.82
C ILE A 123 -15.23 -0.73 10.93
N VAL A 124 -16.33 -0.11 10.53
CA VAL A 124 -17.46 0.23 11.42
C VAL A 124 -18.75 -0.42 10.96
N SER A 125 -18.82 -0.82 9.68
CA SER A 125 -19.99 -1.49 9.15
C SER A 125 -20.20 -2.84 9.85
N PRO A 126 -21.34 -3.07 10.53
CA PRO A 126 -21.68 -4.37 11.07
C PRO A 126 -21.64 -5.45 9.98
N GLY A 127 -21.05 -6.61 10.30
CA GLY A 127 -20.82 -7.70 9.33
C GLY A 127 -19.69 -7.43 8.32
N GLY A 128 -19.05 -6.26 8.36
CA GLY A 128 -17.95 -5.91 7.47
C GLY A 128 -16.73 -6.79 7.73
N SER A 129 -16.15 -7.33 6.65
CA SER A 129 -14.95 -8.16 6.71
C SER A 129 -14.04 -7.91 5.52
N VAL A 130 -12.73 -7.88 5.79
CA VAL A 130 -11.70 -7.67 4.77
C VAL A 130 -10.55 -8.64 4.95
N ARG A 131 -9.72 -8.78 3.90
CA ARG A 131 -8.47 -9.55 3.96
C ARG A 131 -7.33 -8.73 3.36
N ALA A 132 -6.30 -8.45 4.16
CA ALA A 132 -5.10 -7.79 3.69
C ALA A 132 -4.17 -8.77 2.93
N ASN A 133 -3.45 -8.23 1.95
CA ASN A 133 -2.38 -8.86 1.20
C ASN A 133 -1.16 -7.94 1.19
N PHE A 134 -0.11 -8.33 1.90
CA PHE A 134 1.19 -7.64 1.93
C PHE A 134 2.23 -8.28 0.99
N GLY A 135 1.77 -9.00 -0.04
CA GLY A 135 2.64 -9.62 -1.06
C GLY A 135 2.78 -11.14 -0.95
N TYR A 136 2.04 -11.81 -0.07
CA TYR A 136 2.03 -13.28 -0.01
C TYR A 136 1.17 -13.93 -1.11
N ARG A 137 0.31 -13.15 -1.76
CA ARG A 137 -0.45 -13.51 -2.97
C ARG A 137 -0.13 -12.51 -4.07
N LYS A 138 -0.21 -12.94 -5.34
CA LYS A 138 -0.16 -12.05 -6.50
C LYS A 138 -1.11 -10.86 -6.34
N PHE A 139 -0.59 -9.67 -6.59
CA PHE A 139 -1.38 -8.45 -6.67
C PHE A 139 -2.18 -8.37 -7.97
N ARG A 140 -3.36 -7.75 -7.92
CA ARG A 140 -4.15 -7.44 -9.13
C ARG A 140 -3.56 -6.30 -9.94
N TYR A 141 -2.96 -5.32 -9.28
CA TYR A 141 -2.29 -4.22 -9.96
C TYR A 141 -0.88 -4.61 -10.44
N THR A 142 -0.59 -4.43 -11.73
CA THR A 142 0.75 -4.65 -12.31
C THR A 142 1.34 -3.42 -12.99
N GLY A 143 0.53 -2.41 -13.33
CA GLY A 143 0.92 -1.35 -14.26
C GLY A 143 2.15 -0.53 -13.85
N LYS A 144 2.27 -0.11 -12.58
CA LYS A 144 3.47 0.62 -12.14
C LYS A 144 4.70 -0.27 -11.98
N PHE A 145 4.50 -1.54 -11.64
CA PHE A 145 5.61 -2.47 -11.46
C PHE A 145 6.40 -2.61 -12.76
N GLU A 146 5.72 -2.69 -13.90
CA GLU A 146 6.35 -2.75 -15.22
C GLU A 146 7.20 -1.51 -15.53
N GLN A 147 6.69 -0.30 -15.24
CA GLN A 147 7.45 0.94 -15.45
C GLN A 147 8.69 1.00 -14.56
N ILE A 148 8.54 0.65 -13.28
CA ILE A 148 9.66 0.63 -12.32
C ILE A 148 10.69 -0.41 -12.75
N LEU A 149 10.26 -1.61 -13.17
CA LEU A 149 11.16 -2.64 -13.69
C LEU A 149 11.98 -2.13 -14.87
N ALA A 150 11.37 -1.37 -15.80
CA ALA A 150 12.09 -0.80 -16.94
C ALA A 150 13.21 0.17 -16.50
N ASP A 151 12.93 1.04 -15.50
CA ASP A 151 13.93 1.97 -14.97
C ASP A 151 15.05 1.24 -14.21
N LEU A 152 14.70 0.20 -13.44
CA LEU A 152 15.68 -0.62 -12.71
C LEU A 152 16.57 -1.43 -13.65
N ILE A 153 16.02 -1.93 -14.76
CA ILE A 153 16.79 -2.64 -15.80
C ILE A 153 17.84 -1.69 -16.39
N LYS A 154 17.45 -0.47 -16.78
CA LYS A 154 18.39 0.54 -17.29
C LYS A 154 19.48 0.88 -16.27
N LEU A 155 19.10 1.01 -14.99
CA LEU A 155 20.10 1.27 -13.94
C LEU A 155 21.10 0.12 -13.80
N LEU A 156 20.65 -1.13 -13.91
CA LEU A 156 21.53 -2.30 -13.85
C LEU A 156 22.38 -2.51 -15.12
N GLU A 157 21.99 -1.93 -16.25
CA GLU A 157 22.83 -1.84 -17.44
C GLU A 157 24.02 -0.87 -17.24
N ILE A 158 23.83 0.18 -16.43
CA ILE A 158 24.88 1.17 -16.11
C ILE A 158 25.72 0.72 -14.91
N GLU A 159 25.06 0.28 -13.84
CA GLU A 159 25.66 -0.14 -12.57
C GLU A 159 25.19 -1.56 -12.22
N THR A 160 25.89 -2.55 -12.79
CA THR A 160 25.55 -3.97 -12.74
C THR A 160 25.36 -4.56 -11.33
N TYR A 161 25.93 -3.92 -10.31
CA TYR A 161 25.90 -4.33 -8.90
C TYR A 161 25.23 -3.29 -7.99
N ASN A 162 24.42 -2.40 -8.57
CA ASN A 162 23.66 -1.42 -7.80
C ASN A 162 22.68 -2.14 -6.84
N THR A 163 22.98 -2.11 -5.55
CA THR A 163 22.27 -2.86 -4.51
C THR A 163 20.80 -2.43 -4.38
N PHE A 164 20.54 -1.14 -4.60
CA PHE A 164 19.19 -0.59 -4.69
C PHE A 164 18.43 -1.25 -5.86
N ALA A 165 19.01 -1.26 -7.05
CA ALA A 165 18.32 -1.78 -8.22
C ALA A 165 18.06 -3.29 -8.13
N LEU A 166 19.03 -4.06 -7.64
CA LEU A 166 18.89 -5.51 -7.42
C LEU A 166 17.82 -5.83 -6.38
N ARG A 167 17.84 -5.15 -5.21
CA ARG A 167 16.83 -5.37 -4.16
C ARG A 167 15.41 -5.12 -4.70
N TYR A 168 15.18 -3.94 -5.28
CA TYR A 168 13.84 -3.55 -5.72
C TYR A 168 13.33 -4.39 -6.89
N ARG A 169 14.22 -4.72 -7.85
CA ARG A 169 13.83 -5.55 -8.98
C ARG A 169 13.49 -6.96 -8.51
N GLY A 170 14.27 -7.49 -7.56
CA GLY A 170 14.01 -8.77 -6.90
C GLY A 170 12.66 -8.79 -6.18
N GLU A 171 12.36 -7.77 -5.37
CA GLU A 171 11.08 -7.63 -4.65
C GLU A 171 9.89 -7.52 -5.62
N ILE A 172 10.01 -6.71 -6.68
CA ILE A 172 8.95 -6.57 -7.69
C ILE A 172 8.72 -7.89 -8.41
N TYR A 173 9.77 -8.60 -8.82
CA TYR A 173 9.61 -9.91 -9.44
C TYR A 173 9.00 -10.93 -8.48
N PHE A 174 9.30 -10.88 -7.18
CA PHE A 174 8.63 -11.71 -6.18
C PHE A 174 7.13 -11.42 -6.13
N MET A 175 6.74 -10.13 -6.04
CA MET A 175 5.34 -9.69 -6.03
C MET A 175 4.58 -10.06 -7.32
N MET A 176 5.29 -10.25 -8.43
CA MET A 176 4.75 -10.69 -9.72
C MET A 176 4.80 -12.22 -9.93
N GLU A 177 5.20 -13.00 -8.91
CA GLU A 177 5.39 -14.46 -8.98
C GLU A 177 6.46 -14.91 -9.99
N ARG A 178 7.40 -14.03 -10.34
CA ARG A 178 8.56 -14.30 -11.21
C ARG A 178 9.77 -14.71 -10.37
N TYR A 179 9.64 -15.82 -9.65
CA TYR A 179 10.60 -16.22 -8.62
C TYR A 179 12.01 -16.48 -9.13
N ASP A 180 12.18 -17.03 -10.34
CA ASP A 180 13.51 -17.32 -10.89
C ASP A 180 14.37 -16.05 -11.00
N VAL A 181 13.78 -14.96 -11.54
CA VAL A 181 14.46 -13.69 -11.71
C VAL A 181 14.63 -12.96 -10.37
N SER A 182 13.64 -13.09 -9.48
CA SER A 182 13.72 -12.56 -8.12
C SER A 182 14.90 -13.16 -7.34
N ILE A 183 15.02 -14.49 -7.35
CA ILE A 183 16.10 -15.22 -6.68
C ILE A 183 17.46 -14.87 -7.28
N ALA A 184 17.55 -14.73 -8.61
CA ALA A 184 18.78 -14.32 -9.27
C ALA A 184 19.27 -12.94 -8.79
N ASP A 185 18.37 -11.96 -8.68
CA ASP A 185 18.69 -10.63 -8.18
C ASP A 185 19.12 -10.65 -6.70
N LEU A 186 18.41 -11.42 -5.86
CA LEU A 186 18.73 -11.57 -4.44
C LEU A 186 20.09 -12.26 -4.22
N LYS A 187 20.43 -13.27 -5.03
CA LYS A 187 21.76 -13.90 -4.98
C LYS A 187 22.86 -12.90 -5.32
N LYS A 188 22.67 -12.13 -6.40
CA LYS A 188 23.61 -11.09 -6.81
C LYS A 188 23.77 -9.99 -5.74
N LEU A 189 22.70 -9.66 -5.02
CA LEU A 189 22.74 -8.72 -3.90
C LEU A 189 23.54 -9.26 -2.69
N LEU A 190 23.50 -10.57 -2.44
CA LEU A 190 24.32 -11.20 -1.40
C LEU A 190 25.81 -11.18 -1.76
N GLU A 191 26.13 -11.39 -3.04
CA GLU A 191 27.51 -11.33 -3.56
C GLU A 191 28.12 -9.93 -3.41
N THR A 192 27.34 -8.85 -3.56
CA THR A 192 27.83 -7.49 -3.33
C THR A 192 28.21 -7.22 -1.88
N ASN A 193 27.39 -7.69 -0.92
CA ASN A 193 27.66 -7.47 0.50
C ASN A 193 28.88 -8.25 1.01
N ALA A 194 29.25 -9.34 0.32
CA ALA A 194 30.42 -10.15 0.66
C ALA A 194 31.74 -9.56 0.13
N ASN A 195 31.69 -8.62 -0.82
CA ASN A 195 32.87 -7.95 -1.38
C ASN A 195 33.20 -6.60 -0.70
N ASP A 196 32.28 -6.08 0.12
CA ASP A 196 32.44 -4.85 0.90
C ASP A 196 32.96 -5.11 2.34
N SER A 197 33.31 -6.35 2.67
CA SER A 197 33.85 -6.81 3.97
C SER A 197 35.27 -7.35 3.84
#